data_AF-A0A6A4V7Z6-F1
#
_entry.id   AF-A0A6A4V7Z6-F1
#
_cell.length_a   1.000
_cell.length_b   1.000
_cell.length_c   1.000
_cell.angle_alpha   90.00
_cell.angle_beta   90.00
_cell.angle_gamma   90.00
#
_symmetry.space_group_name_H-M   'P 1'
#
loop_
_entity.id
_entity.type
_entity.pdbx_description
1 polymer ?
#
loop_
_entity_poly.entity_id
_entity_poly.type
_entity_poly.pdbx_seq_one_letter_code
_entity_poly.pdbx_strand_id
1 'polypeptide(L)'
;MGKATDDLRHEHEVILSVLDIADDIMNSAKSEEIKLKYCNEVLYFLSTFTDKCHHGKEDAYLFPTLVLKGVPDNDGVIAILMHEHVLGRTMVQNMREDIEKKDLVSLQEHFGEYSIFVRRHLHKENNVLFPLSDKLLKQEDQDELIEDYEIHEESIVGHGIHDQIIKMIDTWLIEFEIKA
;
A
#
# COMPACT_ATOMS: atom_id res chain seq x y z
N MET A 1 -8.99 22.40 9.03
CA MET A 1 -9.09 21.10 8.34
C MET A 1 -7.69 20.68 7.89
N GLY A 2 -7.43 19.38 7.81
CA GLY A 2 -6.16 18.81 7.34
C GLY A 2 -6.11 18.74 5.81
N LYS A 3 -5.04 18.15 5.26
CA LYS A 3 -4.94 17.86 3.82
C LYS A 3 -5.26 16.39 3.58
N ALA A 4 -5.92 16.07 2.48
CA ALA A 4 -6.19 14.70 2.06
C ALA A 4 -4.91 13.88 1.90
N THR A 5 -3.80 14.51 1.49
CA THR A 5 -2.50 13.82 1.40
C THR A 5 -1.91 13.45 2.77
N ASP A 6 -2.34 14.09 3.86
CA ASP A 6 -1.89 13.69 5.19
C ASP A 6 -2.45 12.30 5.54
N ASP A 7 -3.69 11.98 5.16
CA ASP A 7 -4.28 10.65 5.33
C ASP A 7 -3.44 9.57 4.61
N LEU A 8 -3.18 9.77 3.32
CA LEU A 8 -2.35 8.87 2.52
C LEU A 8 -0.93 8.70 3.10
N ARG A 9 -0.34 9.76 3.67
CA ARG A 9 0.97 9.66 4.35
C ARG A 9 0.92 8.76 5.59
N HIS A 10 -0.15 8.80 6.37
CA HIS A 10 -0.30 7.88 7.50
C HIS A 10 -0.46 6.44 7.01
N GLU A 11 -1.20 6.22 5.91
CA GLU A 11 -1.28 4.89 5.29
C GLU A 11 0.08 4.39 4.80
N HIS A 12 0.93 5.27 4.26
CA HIS A 12 2.31 4.93 3.88
C HIS A 12 3.13 4.41 5.07
N GLU A 13 2.97 4.99 6.26
CA GLU A 13 3.67 4.53 7.47
C GLU A 13 3.27 3.09 7.84
N VAL A 14 1.98 2.76 7.71
CA VAL A 14 1.48 1.39 7.93
C VAL A 14 2.04 0.44 6.87
N ILE A 15 1.98 0.82 5.59
CA ILE A 15 2.49 0.01 4.48
C ILE A 15 3.99 -0.28 4.68
N LEU A 16 4.79 0.74 5.00
CA LEU A 16 6.22 0.59 5.23
C LEU A 16 6.52 -0.34 6.42
N SER A 17 5.75 -0.22 7.51
CA SER A 17 5.88 -1.08 8.68
C SER A 17 5.58 -2.55 8.34
N VAL A 18 4.55 -2.81 7.51
CA VAL A 18 4.25 -4.17 7.05
C VAL A 18 5.33 -4.73 6.12
N LEU A 19 5.96 -3.89 5.29
CA LEU A 19 7.11 -4.33 4.49
C LEU A 19 8.29 -4.73 5.37
N ASP A 20 8.59 -3.96 6.42
CA ASP A 20 9.64 -4.31 7.39
C ASP A 20 9.33 -5.64 8.12
N ILE A 21 8.08 -5.81 8.56
CA ILE A 21 7.62 -7.07 9.19
C ILE A 21 7.77 -8.26 8.25
N ALA A 22 7.44 -8.08 6.97
CA ALA A 22 7.54 -9.16 6.01
C ALA A 22 8.99 -9.54 5.68
N ASP A 23 9.90 -8.54 5.66
CA ASP A 23 11.35 -8.80 5.59
C ASP A 23 11.80 -9.63 6.81
N ASP A 24 11.32 -9.34 8.02
CA ASP A 24 11.61 -10.11 9.23
C ASP A 24 11.02 -11.53 9.19
N ILE A 25 9.80 -11.70 8.68
CA ILE A 25 9.16 -13.02 8.48
C ILE A 25 10.05 -13.90 7.60
N MET A 26 10.49 -13.37 6.45
CA MET A 26 11.34 -14.09 5.49
C MET A 26 12.69 -14.47 6.08
N ASN A 27 13.30 -13.57 6.86
CA ASN A 27 14.63 -13.77 7.44
C ASN A 27 14.62 -14.59 8.76
N SER A 28 13.44 -14.86 9.32
CA SER A 28 13.30 -15.61 10.57
C SER A 28 13.81 -17.05 10.49
N ALA A 29 14.08 -17.65 11.66
CA ALA A 29 14.43 -19.07 11.78
C ALA A 29 13.20 -20.02 11.81
N LYS A 30 11.99 -19.50 11.55
CA LYS A 30 10.75 -20.30 11.55
C LYS A 30 10.75 -21.28 10.38
N SER A 31 9.91 -22.32 10.46
CA SER A 31 9.76 -23.30 9.38
C SER A 31 9.19 -22.66 8.12
N GLU A 32 9.46 -23.26 6.96
CA GLU A 32 8.91 -22.80 5.66
C GLU A 32 7.38 -22.74 5.68
N GLU A 33 6.72 -23.70 6.32
CA GLU A 33 5.25 -23.72 6.46
C GLU A 33 4.73 -22.48 7.21
N ILE A 34 5.41 -22.09 8.29
CA ILE A 34 5.06 -20.89 9.06
C ILE A 34 5.29 -19.64 8.20
N LYS A 35 6.44 -19.54 7.52
CA LYS A 35 6.74 -18.41 6.63
C LYS A 35 5.69 -18.26 5.53
N LEU A 36 5.39 -19.34 4.81
CA LEU A 36 4.39 -19.34 3.74
C LEU A 36 3.00 -18.90 4.23
N LYS A 37 2.58 -19.37 5.42
CA LYS A 37 1.33 -18.94 6.04
C LYS A 37 1.31 -17.42 6.26
N TYR A 38 2.31 -16.87 6.92
CA TYR A 38 2.33 -15.44 7.25
C TYR A 38 2.57 -14.56 6.03
N CYS A 39 3.37 -15.01 5.06
CA CYS A 39 3.50 -14.31 3.79
C CYS A 39 2.17 -14.26 3.03
N ASN A 40 1.33 -15.31 3.10
CA ASN A 40 0.00 -15.27 2.51
C ASN A 40 -0.91 -14.24 3.21
N GLU A 41 -0.80 -14.08 4.53
CA GLU A 41 -1.47 -13.03 5.28
C GLU A 41 -0.98 -11.62 4.88
N VAL A 42 0.34 -11.45 4.67
CA VAL A 42 0.90 -10.19 4.14
C VAL A 42 0.37 -9.90 2.73
N LEU A 43 0.32 -10.88 1.83
CA LEU A 43 -0.25 -10.66 0.48
C LEU A 43 -1.73 -10.28 0.53
N TYR A 44 -2.48 -10.78 1.51
CA TYR A 44 -3.85 -10.33 1.77
C TYR A 44 -3.89 -8.85 2.16
N PHE A 45 -3.02 -8.41 3.07
CA PHE A 45 -2.88 -6.99 3.42
C PHE A 45 -2.54 -6.14 2.19
N LEU A 46 -1.52 -6.52 1.41
CA LEU A 46 -1.10 -5.77 0.21
C LEU A 46 -2.24 -5.67 -0.82
N SER A 47 -3.01 -6.73 -1.02
CA SER A 47 -4.12 -6.72 -1.98
C SER A 47 -5.36 -5.98 -1.50
N THR A 48 -5.49 -5.73 -0.20
CA THR A 48 -6.71 -5.16 0.41
C THR A 48 -6.46 -3.74 0.85
N PHE A 49 -5.48 -3.52 1.73
CA PHE A 49 -5.15 -2.21 2.24
C PHE A 49 -4.34 -1.41 1.23
N THR A 50 -3.18 -1.91 0.78
CA THR A 50 -2.33 -1.16 -0.14
C THR A 50 -3.00 -0.91 -1.49
N ASP A 51 -3.55 -1.95 -2.13
CA ASP A 51 -4.14 -1.78 -3.46
C ASP A 51 -5.58 -1.23 -3.41
N LYS A 52 -6.54 -1.97 -2.84
CA LYS A 52 -7.95 -1.57 -2.95
C LYS A 52 -8.31 -0.34 -2.12
N CYS A 53 -7.68 -0.15 -0.96
CA CYS A 53 -7.95 1.02 -0.12
C CYS A 53 -7.07 2.20 -0.57
N HIS A 54 -5.76 2.11 -0.33
CA HIS A 54 -4.82 3.21 -0.55
C HIS A 54 -4.70 3.62 -2.03
N HIS A 55 -4.26 2.74 -2.93
CA HIS A 55 -4.23 3.08 -4.37
C HIS A 55 -5.64 3.35 -4.91
N GLY A 56 -6.69 2.75 -4.32
CA GLY A 56 -8.08 3.05 -4.66
C GLY A 56 -8.45 4.52 -4.41
N LYS A 57 -8.05 5.09 -3.27
CA LYS A 57 -8.21 6.53 -2.96
C LYS A 57 -7.50 7.39 -4.01
N GLU A 58 -6.30 6.98 -4.41
CA GLU A 58 -5.51 7.71 -5.39
C GLU A 58 -6.07 7.63 -6.82
N ASP A 59 -6.29 6.41 -7.32
CA ASP A 59 -6.73 6.13 -8.69
C ASP A 59 -8.14 6.68 -8.96
N ALA A 60 -9.04 6.60 -7.98
CA ALA A 60 -10.44 6.98 -8.17
C ALA A 60 -10.74 8.46 -7.84
N TYR A 61 -9.94 9.10 -6.98
CA TYR A 61 -10.27 10.44 -6.46
C TYR A 61 -9.11 11.43 -6.57
N LEU A 62 -7.94 11.13 -6.00
CA LEU A 62 -6.83 12.10 -6.01
C LEU A 62 -6.36 12.42 -7.43
N PHE A 63 -6.01 11.39 -8.21
CA PHE A 63 -5.45 11.59 -9.54
C PHE A 63 -6.46 12.27 -10.47
N PRO A 64 -7.73 11.86 -10.56
CA PRO A 64 -8.73 12.58 -11.34
C PRO A 64 -8.89 14.05 -10.92
N THR A 65 -8.88 14.34 -9.62
CA THR A 65 -8.96 15.71 -9.12
C THR A 65 -7.77 16.54 -9.56
N LEU A 66 -6.54 16.01 -9.47
CA LEU A 66 -5.34 16.70 -9.94
C LEU A 66 -5.35 16.94 -11.46
N VAL A 67 -5.89 16.00 -12.23
CA VAL A 67 -6.07 16.15 -13.68
C VAL A 67 -7.05 17.28 -13.99
N LEU A 68 -8.17 17.38 -13.26
CA LEU A 68 -9.09 18.51 -13.37
C LEU A 68 -8.45 19.86 -13.00
N LYS A 69 -7.44 19.85 -12.14
CA LYS A 69 -6.63 21.04 -11.80
C LYS A 69 -5.48 21.31 -12.77
N GLY A 70 -5.37 20.53 -13.85
CA GLY A 70 -4.43 20.75 -14.96
C GLY A 70 -3.11 19.99 -14.85
N VAL A 71 -3.00 19.00 -13.95
CA VAL A 71 -1.88 18.05 -13.98
C VAL A 71 -2.07 17.10 -15.17
N PRO A 72 -1.08 16.91 -16.06
CA PRO A 72 -1.25 16.01 -17.20
C PRO A 72 -1.42 14.54 -16.75
N ASP A 73 -2.31 13.82 -17.43
CA ASP A 73 -2.66 12.41 -17.16
C ASP A 73 -1.90 11.40 -18.05
N ASN A 74 -1.35 11.88 -19.16
CA ASN A 74 -0.73 11.05 -20.20
C ASN A 74 0.80 11.19 -20.29
N ASP A 75 1.38 12.11 -19.51
CA ASP A 75 2.82 12.34 -19.39
C ASP A 75 3.11 12.91 -18.00
N GLY A 76 4.17 12.44 -17.35
CA GLY A 76 4.55 12.89 -16.00
C GLY A 76 4.11 11.97 -14.85
N VAL A 77 4.03 12.54 -13.64
CA VAL A 77 4.03 11.77 -12.39
C VAL A 77 2.79 10.88 -12.23
N ILE A 78 1.60 11.34 -12.60
CA ILE A 78 0.36 10.53 -12.50
C ILE A 78 0.43 9.31 -13.42
N ALA A 79 0.82 9.50 -14.68
CA ALA A 79 0.97 8.39 -15.64
C ALA A 79 1.97 7.33 -15.14
N ILE A 80 3.08 7.77 -14.55
CA ILE A 80 4.09 6.88 -13.96
C ILE A 80 3.52 6.10 -12.77
N LEU A 81 2.82 6.77 -11.84
CA LEU A 81 2.28 6.12 -10.64
C LEU A 81 1.16 5.13 -11.00
N MET A 82 0.24 5.50 -11.90
CA MET A 82 -0.79 4.57 -12.38
C MET A 82 -0.19 3.32 -13.05
N HIS A 83 0.89 3.48 -13.83
CA HIS A 83 1.60 2.34 -14.40
C HIS A 83 2.23 1.47 -13.30
N GLU A 84 2.80 2.09 -12.27
CA GLU A 84 3.36 1.38 -11.14
C GLU A 84 2.31 0.64 -10.31
N HIS A 85 1.09 1.16 -10.14
CA HIS A 85 0.00 0.42 -9.51
C HIS A 85 -0.29 -0.89 -10.27
N VAL A 86 -0.30 -0.86 -11.60
CA VAL A 86 -0.48 -2.06 -12.44
C VAL A 86 0.68 -3.05 -12.28
N LEU A 87 1.92 -2.56 -12.25
CA LEU A 87 3.09 -3.40 -12.02
C LEU A 87 3.07 -4.02 -10.62
N GLY A 88 2.74 -3.25 -9.59
CA GLY A 88 2.62 -3.72 -8.21
C GLY A 88 1.61 -4.87 -8.08
N ARG A 89 0.44 -4.73 -8.72
CA ARG A 89 -0.56 -5.82 -8.79
C ARG A 89 -0.02 -7.08 -9.47
N THR A 90 0.78 -6.93 -10.51
CA THR A 90 1.43 -8.07 -11.19
C THR A 90 2.45 -8.76 -10.29
N MET A 91 3.25 -7.99 -9.55
CA MET A 91 4.23 -8.55 -8.59
C MET A 91 3.55 -9.30 -7.44
N VAL A 92 2.44 -8.76 -6.91
CA VAL A 92 1.62 -9.46 -5.90
C VAL A 92 1.07 -10.77 -6.47
N GLN A 93 0.65 -10.80 -7.73
CA GLN A 93 0.18 -12.04 -8.36
C GLN A 93 1.31 -13.08 -8.47
N ASN A 94 2.53 -12.68 -8.85
CA ASN A 94 3.68 -13.59 -8.89
C ASN A 94 3.95 -14.21 -7.51
N MET A 95 3.97 -13.39 -6.46
CA MET A 95 4.17 -13.88 -5.08
C MET A 95 3.05 -14.85 -4.64
N ARG A 96 1.80 -14.64 -5.07
CA ARG A 96 0.71 -15.60 -4.81
C ARG A 96 1.01 -16.96 -5.44
N GLU A 97 1.51 -16.97 -6.68
CA GLU A 97 1.88 -18.22 -7.35
C GLU A 97 3.03 -18.95 -6.67
N ASP A 98 4.02 -18.22 -6.13
CA ASP A 98 5.12 -18.83 -5.40
C ASP A 98 4.63 -19.52 -4.12
N ILE A 99 3.68 -18.90 -3.41
CA ILE A 99 3.03 -19.50 -2.24
C ILE A 99 2.29 -20.79 -2.63
N GLU A 100 1.54 -20.77 -3.72
CA GLU A 100 0.82 -21.96 -4.22
C GLU A 100 1.77 -23.11 -4.59
N LYS A 101 2.91 -22.78 -5.19
CA LYS A 101 3.98 -23.73 -5.55
C LYS A 101 4.83 -24.14 -4.34
N LYS A 102 4.66 -23.46 -3.19
CA LYS A 102 5.51 -23.57 -1.99
C LYS A 102 6.98 -23.28 -2.29
N ASP A 103 7.24 -22.36 -3.23
CA ASP A 103 8.58 -21.96 -3.62
C ASP A 103 9.05 -20.77 -2.78
N LEU A 104 9.63 -21.08 -1.61
CA LEU A 104 10.10 -20.04 -0.69
C LEU A 104 11.26 -19.22 -1.26
N VAL A 105 12.07 -19.80 -2.14
CA VAL A 105 13.23 -19.11 -2.73
C VAL A 105 12.74 -18.02 -3.67
N SER A 106 11.87 -18.35 -4.64
CA SER A 106 11.30 -17.35 -5.53
C SER A 106 10.42 -16.35 -4.79
N LEU A 107 9.68 -16.80 -3.78
CA LEU A 107 8.89 -15.89 -2.95
C LEU A 107 9.77 -14.86 -2.24
N GLN A 108 10.91 -15.26 -1.69
CA GLN A 108 11.84 -14.33 -1.03
C GLN A 108 12.43 -13.32 -2.03
N GLU A 109 12.79 -13.76 -3.23
CA GLU A 109 13.28 -12.89 -4.30
C GLU A 109 12.22 -11.86 -4.73
N HIS A 110 11.02 -12.32 -5.09
CA HIS A 110 9.93 -11.44 -5.52
C HIS A 110 9.47 -10.49 -4.40
N PHE A 111 9.47 -10.93 -3.14
CA PHE A 111 9.13 -10.07 -2.01
C PHE A 111 10.17 -8.96 -1.82
N GLY A 112 11.46 -9.28 -1.92
CA GLY A 112 12.54 -8.29 -1.85
C GLY A 112 12.45 -7.25 -2.98
N GLU A 113 12.18 -7.69 -4.21
CA GLU A 113 11.94 -6.80 -5.35
C GLU A 113 10.72 -5.90 -5.12
N TYR A 114 9.62 -6.46 -4.60
CA TYR A 114 8.40 -5.72 -4.30
C TYR A 114 8.62 -4.68 -3.19
N SER A 115 9.31 -5.03 -2.10
CA SER A 115 9.64 -4.11 -1.00
C SER A 115 10.43 -2.90 -1.51
N ILE A 116 11.45 -3.12 -2.34
CA ILE A 116 12.24 -2.03 -2.96
C ILE A 116 11.36 -1.19 -3.89
N PHE A 117 10.52 -1.84 -4.70
CA PHE A 117 9.62 -1.17 -5.64
C PHE A 117 8.64 -0.23 -4.91
N VAL A 118 7.90 -0.74 -3.92
CA VAL A 118 6.92 0.04 -3.16
C VAL A 118 7.59 1.20 -2.43
N ARG A 119 8.74 0.99 -1.77
CA ARG A 119 9.44 2.10 -1.10
C ARG A 119 9.81 3.24 -2.06
N ARG A 120 10.18 2.92 -3.31
CA ARG A 120 10.48 3.93 -4.34
C ARG A 120 9.21 4.60 -4.87
N HIS A 121 8.13 3.85 -4.98
CA HIS A 121 6.81 4.34 -5.37
C HIS A 121 6.29 5.36 -4.34
N LEU A 122 6.17 4.97 -3.07
CA LEU A 122 5.74 5.85 -1.96
C LEU A 122 6.65 7.06 -1.80
N HIS A 123 7.96 6.92 -2.08
CA HIS A 123 8.89 8.05 -2.06
C HIS A 123 8.52 9.12 -3.11
N LYS A 124 8.08 8.72 -4.31
CA LYS A 124 7.66 9.67 -5.35
C LYS A 124 6.35 10.36 -5.00
N GLU A 125 5.37 9.65 -4.44
CA GLU A 125 4.18 10.29 -3.91
C GLU A 125 4.53 11.31 -2.84
N ASN A 126 5.25 10.86 -1.81
CA ASN A 126 5.56 11.69 -0.65
C ASN A 126 6.34 12.96 -0.99
N ASN A 127 7.25 12.91 -1.97
CA ASN A 127 8.20 13.98 -2.26
C ASN A 127 7.93 14.72 -3.57
N VAL A 128 7.07 14.20 -4.45
CA VAL A 128 6.75 14.82 -5.75
C VAL A 128 5.26 15.07 -5.88
N LEU A 129 4.43 14.02 -5.81
CA LEU A 129 3.00 14.17 -6.06
C LEU A 129 2.32 14.96 -4.93
N PHE A 130 2.47 14.55 -3.68
CA PHE A 130 1.74 15.17 -2.56
C PHE A 130 2.11 16.64 -2.34
N PRO A 131 3.39 17.07 -2.43
CA PRO A 131 3.72 18.50 -2.40
C PRO A 131 3.11 19.30 -3.56
N LEU A 132 2.97 18.69 -4.74
CA LEU A 132 2.27 19.30 -5.88
C LEU A 132 0.77 19.42 -5.59
N SER A 133 0.14 18.35 -5.09
CA SER A 133 -1.27 18.32 -4.68
C SER A 133 -1.57 19.42 -3.67
N ASP A 134 -0.77 19.51 -2.61
CA ASP A 134 -0.92 20.49 -1.53
C ASP A 134 -0.84 21.94 -2.00
N LYS A 135 -0.12 22.19 -3.09
CA LYS A 135 0.02 23.52 -3.67
C LYS A 135 -1.14 23.87 -4.60
N LEU A 136 -1.71 22.87 -5.28
CA LEU A 136 -2.73 23.06 -6.30
C LEU A 136 -4.15 23.04 -5.74
N LEU A 137 -4.41 22.16 -4.78
CA LEU A 137 -5.74 21.92 -4.23
C LEU A 137 -6.12 23.01 -3.22
N LYS A 138 -7.34 23.54 -3.37
CA LYS A 138 -7.92 24.49 -2.41
C LYS A 138 -8.56 23.72 -1.26
N GLN A 139 -8.94 24.45 -0.20
CA GLN A 139 -9.54 23.81 0.97
C GLN A 139 -10.81 23.04 0.60
N GLU A 140 -11.64 23.57 -0.31
CA GLU A 140 -12.85 22.88 -0.73
C GLU A 140 -12.56 21.54 -1.43
N ASP A 141 -11.50 21.49 -2.25
CA ASP A 141 -11.07 20.25 -2.91
C ASP A 141 -10.53 19.23 -1.89
N GLN A 142 -9.82 19.72 -0.86
CA GLN A 142 -9.27 18.88 0.20
C GLN A 142 -10.38 18.28 1.07
N ASP A 143 -11.42 19.05 1.38
CA ASP A 143 -12.55 18.60 2.19
C ASP A 143 -13.37 17.54 1.44
N GLU A 144 -13.61 17.74 0.14
CA GLU A 144 -14.31 16.77 -0.73
C GLU A 144 -13.52 15.45 -0.83
N LEU A 145 -12.19 15.52 -1.04
CA LEU A 145 -11.34 14.33 -1.07
C LEU A 145 -11.35 13.57 0.26
N ILE A 146 -11.35 14.26 1.40
CA ILE A 146 -11.41 13.60 2.71
C ILE A 146 -12.73 12.83 2.87
N GLU A 147 -13.87 13.43 2.50
CA GLU A 147 -15.16 12.76 2.55
C GLU A 147 -15.21 11.55 1.61
N ASP A 148 -14.70 11.69 0.39
CA ASP A 148 -14.60 10.60 -0.58
C ASP A 148 -13.71 9.46 -0.07
N TYR A 149 -12.59 9.77 0.59
CA TYR A 149 -11.68 8.78 1.17
C TYR A 149 -12.34 8.00 2.30
N GLU A 150 -13.07 8.68 3.19
CA GLU A 150 -13.81 8.05 4.27
C GLU A 150 -14.86 7.07 3.71
N ILE A 151 -15.63 7.50 2.72
CA ILE A 151 -16.63 6.64 2.05
C ILE A 151 -15.97 5.45 1.35
N HIS A 152 -14.87 5.69 0.64
CA HIS A 152 -14.15 4.62 -0.07
C HIS A 152 -13.58 3.60 0.91
N GLU A 153 -12.92 4.05 1.97
CA GLU A 153 -12.37 3.18 3.01
C GLU A 153 -13.47 2.38 3.71
N GLU A 154 -14.61 3.00 4.06
CA GLU A 154 -15.75 2.27 4.61
C GLU A 154 -16.29 1.20 3.66
N SER A 155 -16.26 1.45 2.35
CA SER A 155 -16.73 0.50 1.33
C SER A 155 -15.78 -0.68 1.10
N ILE A 156 -14.47 -0.47 1.24
CA ILE A 156 -13.43 -1.47 0.98
C ILE A 156 -13.05 -2.23 2.25
N VAL A 157 -12.78 -1.50 3.32
CA VAL A 157 -12.26 -1.99 4.60
C VAL A 157 -13.42 -2.13 5.59
N GLY A 158 -14.27 -1.12 5.69
CA GLY A 158 -15.34 -1.10 6.69
C GLY A 158 -14.84 -1.31 8.12
N HIS A 159 -15.76 -1.36 9.09
CA HIS A 159 -15.38 -1.47 10.50
C HIS A 159 -14.69 -2.80 10.86
N GLY A 160 -14.86 -3.87 10.07
CA GLY A 160 -14.35 -5.21 10.40
C GLY A 160 -12.93 -5.49 9.90
N ILE A 161 -12.56 -4.97 8.72
CA ILE A 161 -11.26 -5.27 8.11
C ILE A 161 -10.16 -4.39 8.73
N HIS A 162 -10.48 -3.17 9.17
CA HIS A 162 -9.52 -2.32 9.87
C HIS A 162 -9.03 -3.00 11.17
N ASP A 163 -9.97 -3.44 12.01
CA ASP A 163 -9.68 -4.25 13.20
C ASP A 163 -8.94 -5.54 12.88
N GLN A 164 -9.25 -6.18 11.73
CA GLN A 164 -8.55 -7.39 11.29
C GLN A 164 -7.09 -7.10 10.93
N ILE A 165 -6.82 -6.01 10.20
CA ILE A 165 -5.46 -5.60 9.80
C ILE A 165 -4.63 -5.30 11.03
N ILE A 166 -5.16 -4.53 12.00
CA ILE A 166 -4.45 -4.25 13.25
C ILE A 166 -4.12 -5.56 13.98
N LYS A 167 -5.10 -6.46 14.13
CA LYS A 167 -4.88 -7.77 14.78
C LYS A 167 -3.85 -8.62 14.04
N MET A 168 -3.81 -8.55 12.72
CA MET A 168 -2.81 -9.25 11.91
C MET A 168 -1.41 -8.71 12.21
N ILE A 169 -1.23 -7.38 12.16
CA ILE A 169 0.04 -6.71 12.46
C ILE A 169 0.51 -7.06 13.89
N ASP A 170 -0.37 -6.92 14.89
CA ASP A 170 -0.07 -7.28 16.28
C ASP A 170 0.36 -8.75 16.41
N THR A 171 -0.34 -9.65 15.72
CA THR A 171 -0.01 -11.08 15.71
C THR A 171 1.37 -11.33 15.10
N TRP A 172 1.70 -10.65 14.02
CA TRP A 172 3.01 -10.80 13.37
C TRP A 172 4.14 -10.29 14.26
N LEU A 173 3.97 -9.11 14.88
CA LEU A 173 4.95 -8.55 15.82
C LEU A 173 5.25 -9.51 16.97
N ILE A 174 4.21 -10.14 17.54
CA ILE A 174 4.36 -11.11 18.62
C ILE A 174 5.01 -12.42 18.13
N GLU A 175 4.52 -13.00 17.04
CA GLU A 175 4.97 -14.32 16.56
C GLU A 175 6.44 -14.32 16.13
N PHE A 176 6.91 -13.19 15.60
CA PHE A 176 8.27 -13.00 15.09
C PHE A 176 9.18 -12.21 16.04
N GLU A 177 8.70 -11.88 17.25
CA GLU A 177 9.45 -11.14 18.28
C GLU A 177 10.02 -9.79 17.77
N ILE A 178 9.29 -9.15 16.86
CA ILE A 178 9.68 -7.87 16.24
C ILE A 178 9.35 -6.75 17.23
N LYS A 179 10.31 -5.86 17.46
CA LYS A 179 10.08 -4.69 18.32
C LYS A 179 9.32 -3.64 17.53
N ALA A 180 8.16 -3.24 18.05
CA ALA A 180 7.43 -2.06 17.60
C ALA A 180 8.23 -0.78 17.80
#